data_AF-A0A239PI27-F1
#
_entry.id   AF-A0A239PI27-F1
#
_cell.length_a   1.000
_cell.length_b   1.000
_cell.length_c   1.000
_cell.angle_alpha   90.00
_cell.angle_beta   90.00
_cell.angle_gamma   90.00
#
_symmetry.space_group_name_H-M   'P 1'
#
loop_
_entity.id
_entity.type
_entity.pdbx_description
1 polymer ?
#
loop_
_entity_poly.entity_id
_entity_poly.type
_entity_poly.pdbx_seq_one_letter_code
_entity_poly.pdbx_strand_id
1 'polypeptide(L)'
;MTTNVKLGHVGPPPTGDDPRRRVLAIRGGTAIVAVQSRSGNGWRCNVIAQQPCGGPGRITITDAELAAGSPTMDVDPVRDPDGYAMGWLAVVSTTAPGGHTSTLARALVEDSALRTPGSLAIRLTAHDTQRLARAVHAREIGIRTILHTLVTSGLLTVEDGDADWTTYRLRIPTDASTCQVCR
;
A
#
# COMPACT_ATOMS: atom_id res chain seq x y z
N MET A 1 -16.88 1.44 17.38
CA MET A 1 -15.50 1.20 17.86
C MET A 1 -14.57 1.65 16.75
N THR A 2 -13.69 2.62 17.01
CA THR A 2 -12.74 3.16 16.04
C THR A 2 -11.47 2.31 16.12
N THR A 3 -11.17 1.55 15.08
CA THR A 3 -9.93 0.76 15.00
C THR A 3 -8.86 1.66 14.40
N ASN A 4 -8.11 2.36 15.24
CA ASN A 4 -6.94 3.13 14.77
C ASN A 4 -5.82 2.14 14.43
N VAL A 5 -5.56 1.95 13.13
CA VAL A 5 -4.39 1.19 12.69
C VAL A 5 -3.19 2.14 12.70
N LYS A 6 -2.33 2.00 13.71
CA LYS A 6 -1.03 2.69 13.74
C LYS A 6 -0.13 2.04 12.70
N LEU A 7 0.01 2.64 11.54
CA LEU A 7 1.15 2.35 10.66
C LEU A 7 2.43 2.56 11.49
N GLY A 8 3.30 1.55 11.53
CA GLY A 8 4.42 1.42 12.46
C GLY A 8 5.27 2.68 12.63
N HIS A 9 5.96 2.76 13.77
CA HIS A 9 6.76 3.88 14.26
C HIS A 9 7.51 4.66 13.15
N VAL A 10 7.04 5.86 12.79
CA VAL A 10 7.70 6.78 11.86
C VAL A 10 8.53 7.83 12.65
N GLY A 11 9.38 7.39 13.57
CA GLY A 11 10.19 8.29 14.42
C GLY A 11 11.51 8.79 13.80
N PRO A 12 12.21 9.75 14.44
CA PRO A 12 13.57 10.12 14.08
C PRO A 12 14.48 8.88 14.12
N PRO A 13 15.60 8.86 13.36
CA PRO A 13 16.35 7.64 13.16
C PRO A 13 16.83 7.03 14.49
N PRO A 14 16.45 5.79 14.84
CA PRO A 14 17.24 5.04 15.77
C PRO A 14 18.64 4.90 15.17
N THR A 15 19.65 5.26 15.95
CA THR A 15 21.05 5.01 15.67
C THR A 15 21.26 3.49 15.58
N GLY A 16 21.20 2.92 14.37
CA GLY A 16 21.55 1.51 14.15
C GLY A 16 20.73 0.72 13.11
N ASP A 17 19.53 1.18 12.72
CA ASP A 17 18.67 0.42 11.78
C ASP A 17 18.84 0.86 10.32
N ASP A 18 18.76 -0.10 9.37
CA ASP A 18 18.79 0.17 7.92
C ASP A 18 17.66 1.14 7.53
N PRO A 19 17.98 2.40 7.19
CA PRO A 19 16.97 3.39 6.85
C PRO A 19 16.16 3.02 5.60
N ARG A 20 16.64 2.07 4.78
CA ARG A 20 15.98 1.66 3.52
C ARG A 20 14.71 0.84 3.73
N ARG A 21 14.45 0.34 4.93
CA ARG A 21 13.23 -0.40 5.29
C ARG A 21 12.13 0.50 5.85
N ARG A 22 12.37 1.82 5.94
CA ARG A 22 11.46 2.74 6.61
C ARG A 22 10.44 3.33 5.66
N VAL A 23 9.20 3.38 6.15
CA VAL A 23 8.09 4.02 5.48
C VAL A 23 7.64 5.23 6.29
N LEU A 24 7.41 6.36 5.65
CA LEU A 24 7.04 7.62 6.28
C LEU A 24 5.71 8.13 5.73
N ALA A 25 4.79 8.50 6.61
CA ALA A 25 3.65 9.33 6.25
C ALA A 25 4.08 10.80 6.23
N ILE A 26 3.71 11.54 5.19
CA ILE A 26 4.11 12.94 5.03
C ILE A 26 2.92 13.82 4.67
N ARG A 27 3.09 15.14 4.91
CA ARG A 27 2.12 16.19 4.53
C ARG A 27 0.70 15.90 5.04
N GLY A 28 0.58 15.62 6.34
CA GLY A 28 -0.72 15.38 6.98
C GLY A 28 -1.43 14.10 6.54
N GLY A 29 -0.70 13.11 6.02
CA GLY A 29 -1.26 11.82 5.59
C GLY A 29 -1.54 11.71 4.09
N THR A 30 -1.23 12.75 3.32
CA THR A 30 -1.48 12.77 1.87
C THR A 30 -0.52 11.91 1.06
N ALA A 31 0.59 11.46 1.63
CA ALA A 31 1.45 10.47 0.98
C ALA A 31 2.18 9.57 1.99
N ILE A 32 2.50 8.36 1.53
CA ILE A 32 3.32 7.39 2.22
C ILE A 32 4.54 7.08 1.35
N VAL A 33 5.74 7.15 1.91
CA VAL A 33 6.99 7.04 1.14
C VAL A 33 7.99 6.08 1.77
N ALA A 34 8.78 5.38 0.96
CA ALA A 34 9.93 4.60 1.41
C ALA A 34 11.21 5.43 1.31
N VAL A 35 12.00 5.47 2.39
CA VAL A 35 13.29 6.18 2.41
C VAL A 35 14.33 5.42 1.58
N GLN A 36 15.05 6.11 0.70
CA GLN A 36 16.11 5.48 -0.11
C GLN A 36 17.51 5.91 0.32
N SER A 37 17.79 7.21 0.26
CA SER A 37 19.15 7.73 0.41
C SER A 37 19.15 9.15 0.95
N ARG A 38 20.17 9.48 1.73
CA ARG A 38 20.46 10.86 2.14
C ARG A 38 20.91 11.70 0.94
N SER A 39 20.41 12.93 0.83
CA SER A 39 20.83 13.89 -0.20
C SER A 39 20.82 15.30 0.36
N GLY A 40 22.00 15.90 0.54
CA GLY A 40 22.13 17.24 1.11
C GLY A 40 21.48 17.35 2.50
N ASN A 41 20.54 18.29 2.64
CA ASN A 41 19.75 18.57 3.84
C ASN A 41 18.41 17.79 3.91
N GLY A 42 18.28 16.71 3.14
CA GLY A 42 17.06 15.90 3.10
C GLY A 42 17.27 14.44 2.73
N TRP A 43 16.15 13.74 2.58
CA TRP A 43 16.06 12.33 2.23
C TRP A 43 15.34 12.18 0.90
N ARG A 44 15.95 11.44 -0.02
CA ARG A 44 15.29 11.00 -1.24
C ARG A 44 14.43 9.79 -0.89
N CYS A 45 13.15 9.88 -1.24
CA CYS A 45 12.16 8.86 -0.92
C CYS A 45 11.39 8.46 -2.19
N ASN A 46 11.05 7.18 -2.29
CA ASN A 46 10.08 6.70 -3.27
C ASN A 46 8.68 6.85 -2.70
N VAL A 47 7.76 7.42 -3.46
CA VAL A 47 6.36 7.45 -3.06
C VAL A 47 5.80 6.03 -3.22
N ILE A 48 5.28 5.48 -2.12
CA ILE A 48 4.57 4.20 -2.11
C ILE A 48 3.10 4.43 -2.48
N ALA A 49 2.47 5.42 -1.85
CA ALA A 49 1.08 5.80 -2.07
C ALA A 49 0.91 7.32 -1.91
N GLN A 50 -0.02 7.94 -2.64
CA GLN A 50 -0.31 9.37 -2.53
C GLN A 50 -1.77 9.69 -2.89
N GLN A 51 -2.31 10.72 -2.24
CA GLN A 51 -3.57 11.39 -2.56
C GLN A 51 -3.35 12.84 -3.01
N PRO A 52 -4.01 13.30 -4.10
CA PRO A 52 -4.67 12.45 -5.10
C PRO A 52 -3.65 11.56 -5.84
N CYS A 53 -4.12 10.47 -6.43
CA CYS A 53 -3.27 9.56 -7.21
C CYS A 53 -2.59 10.28 -8.39
N GLY A 54 -1.46 9.77 -8.86
CA GLY A 54 -0.75 10.30 -10.04
C GLY A 54 0.33 11.36 -9.74
N GLY A 55 0.73 11.51 -8.47
CA GLY A 55 1.85 12.36 -8.08
C GLY A 55 3.23 11.81 -8.48
N PRO A 56 4.31 12.55 -8.20
CA PRO A 56 5.66 12.13 -8.55
C PRO A 56 6.05 10.86 -7.77
N GLY A 57 6.57 9.85 -8.48
CA GLY A 57 6.99 8.58 -7.86
C GLY A 57 8.19 8.71 -6.91
N ARG A 58 8.84 9.87 -6.88
CA ARG A 58 9.94 10.21 -5.97
C ARG A 58 9.81 11.64 -5.49
N ILE A 59 10.21 11.85 -4.25
CA ILE A 59 10.27 13.18 -3.63
C ILE A 59 11.53 13.30 -2.78
N THR A 60 11.90 14.53 -2.46
CA THR A 60 12.89 14.83 -1.43
C THR A 60 12.16 15.42 -0.23
N ILE A 61 12.40 14.88 0.97
CA ILE A 61 11.86 15.41 2.22
C ILE A 61 13.02 16.02 3.01
N THR A 62 12.89 17.27 3.41
CA THR A 62 13.90 17.95 4.22
C THR A 62 13.87 17.47 5.67
N ASP A 63 14.98 17.65 6.41
CA ASP A 63 14.99 17.32 7.84
C ASP A 63 13.97 18.11 8.66
N ALA A 64 13.69 19.36 8.25
CA ALA A 64 12.67 20.19 8.89
C ALA A 64 11.26 19.61 8.69
N GLU A 65 10.93 19.14 7.48
CA GLU A 65 9.65 18.46 7.21
C GLU A 65 9.52 17.14 7.97
N LEU A 66 10.62 16.39 8.12
CA LEU A 66 10.63 15.17 8.93
C LEU A 66 10.42 15.47 10.41
N ALA A 67 11.11 16.49 10.94
CA ALA A 67 10.98 16.88 12.34
C ALA A 67 9.58 17.43 12.68
N ALA A 68 8.92 18.07 11.72
CA ALA A 68 7.56 18.58 11.87
C ALA A 68 6.47 17.53 11.62
N GLY A 69 6.81 16.40 11.00
CA GLY A 69 5.87 15.34 10.65
C GLY A 69 5.43 14.50 11.85
N SER A 70 4.17 14.07 11.86
CA SER A 70 3.70 13.07 12.83
C SER A 70 4.27 11.69 12.46
N PRO A 71 4.82 10.94 13.44
CA PRO A 71 5.33 9.60 13.22
C PRO A 71 4.22 8.54 13.05
N THR A 72 2.96 8.95 13.13
CA THR A 72 1.81 8.05 13.07
C THR A 72 0.68 8.73 12.31
N MET A 73 0.01 7.95 11.48
CA MET A 73 -1.21 8.34 10.79
C MET A 73 -2.33 7.44 11.30
N ASP A 74 -3.36 8.03 11.91
CA ASP A 74 -4.56 7.29 12.29
C ASP A 74 -5.46 7.21 11.05
N VAL A 75 -5.74 6.00 10.59
CA VAL A 75 -6.67 5.72 9.50
C VAL A 75 -7.81 4.84 10.01
N ASP A 76 -9.03 5.21 9.65
CA ASP A 76 -10.24 4.46 9.96
C ASP A 76 -10.80 3.91 8.64
N PRO A 77 -10.96 2.58 8.47
CA PRO A 77 -11.39 1.99 7.21
C PRO A 77 -12.82 2.39 6.77
N VAL A 78 -13.64 2.92 7.68
CA VAL A 78 -15.01 3.37 7.42
C VAL A 78 -15.05 4.87 7.13
N ARG A 79 -14.29 5.68 7.89
CA ARG A 79 -14.28 7.15 7.74
C ARG A 79 -13.27 7.65 6.70
N ASP A 80 -12.18 6.92 6.51
CA ASP A 80 -11.09 7.20 5.57
C ASP A 80 -10.61 5.90 4.87
N PRO A 81 -11.46 5.30 4.02
CA PRO A 81 -11.12 4.08 3.28
C PRO A 81 -9.94 4.27 2.32
N ASP A 82 -9.76 5.46 1.75
CA ASP A 82 -8.66 5.72 0.82
C ASP A 82 -7.32 5.85 1.56
N GLY A 83 -7.27 6.54 2.71
CA GLY A 83 -6.09 6.56 3.56
C GLY A 83 -5.76 5.17 4.12
N TYR A 84 -6.80 4.39 4.45
CA TYR A 84 -6.62 2.98 4.85
C TYR A 84 -6.03 2.13 3.71
N ALA A 85 -6.50 2.29 2.47
CA ALA A 85 -5.94 1.61 1.30
C ALA A 85 -4.48 2.02 1.03
N MET A 86 -4.10 3.28 1.27
CA MET A 86 -2.71 3.71 1.23
C MET A 86 -1.85 2.99 2.28
N GLY A 87 -2.35 2.88 3.51
CA GLY A 87 -1.71 2.14 4.59
C GLY A 87 -1.52 0.67 4.25
N TRP A 88 -2.55 0.03 3.68
CA TRP A 88 -2.45 -1.33 3.16
C TRP A 88 -1.37 -1.47 2.08
N LEU A 89 -1.33 -0.56 1.10
CA LEU A 89 -0.31 -0.58 0.04
C LEU A 89 1.11 -0.43 0.61
N ALA A 90 1.25 0.39 1.65
CA ALA A 90 2.50 0.52 2.40
C ALA A 90 2.93 -0.81 3.04
N VAL A 91 2.02 -1.48 3.74
CA VAL A 91 2.28 -2.81 4.32
C VAL A 91 2.70 -3.81 3.24
N VAL A 92 1.93 -3.96 2.16
CA VAL A 92 2.30 -4.87 1.07
C VAL A 92 3.68 -4.54 0.49
N SER A 93 3.95 -3.26 0.26
CA SER A 93 5.22 -2.80 -0.31
C SER A 93 6.42 -3.07 0.60
N THR A 94 6.24 -3.02 1.93
CA THR A 94 7.29 -3.37 2.88
C THR A 94 7.53 -4.87 3.00
N THR A 95 6.47 -5.69 2.91
CA THR A 95 6.57 -7.15 2.98
C THR A 95 7.18 -7.76 1.71
N ALA A 96 6.99 -7.13 0.54
CA ALA A 96 7.48 -7.62 -0.75
C ALA A 96 8.14 -6.49 -1.58
N PRO A 97 9.30 -5.94 -1.16
CA PRO A 97 9.88 -4.76 -1.77
C PRO A 97 10.33 -5.00 -3.22
N GLY A 98 9.92 -4.10 -4.12
CA GLY A 98 10.49 -3.97 -5.47
C GLY A 98 10.09 -5.05 -6.50
N GLY A 99 9.06 -5.84 -6.24
CA GLY A 99 8.60 -6.92 -7.13
C GLY A 99 7.20 -6.74 -7.73
N HIS A 100 6.80 -7.71 -8.56
CA HIS A 100 5.46 -7.77 -9.17
C HIS A 100 4.33 -7.66 -8.14
N THR A 101 4.52 -8.14 -6.90
CA THR A 101 3.53 -8.02 -5.82
C THR A 101 3.25 -6.56 -5.45
N SER A 102 4.28 -5.74 -5.27
CA SER A 102 4.11 -4.31 -4.98
C SER A 102 3.46 -3.57 -6.14
N THR A 103 3.88 -3.87 -7.38
CA THR A 103 3.29 -3.27 -8.58
C THR A 103 1.82 -3.65 -8.74
N LEU A 104 1.48 -4.93 -8.51
CA LEU A 104 0.10 -5.39 -8.55
C LEU A 104 -0.73 -4.72 -7.45
N ALA A 105 -0.24 -4.70 -6.21
CA ALA A 105 -0.93 -4.06 -5.09
C ALA A 105 -1.20 -2.58 -5.37
N ARG A 106 -0.23 -1.85 -5.94
CA ARG A 106 -0.44 -0.47 -6.38
C ARG A 106 -1.56 -0.38 -7.41
N ALA A 107 -1.54 -1.22 -8.44
CA ALA A 107 -2.57 -1.22 -9.48
C ALA A 107 -3.97 -1.50 -8.90
N LEU A 108 -4.10 -2.43 -7.95
CA LEU A 108 -5.38 -2.73 -7.28
C LEU A 108 -5.95 -1.53 -6.50
N VAL A 109 -5.10 -0.64 -5.99
CA VAL A 109 -5.52 0.53 -5.19
C VAL A 109 -5.71 1.78 -6.04
N GLU A 110 -4.83 2.02 -7.01
CA GLU A 110 -4.80 3.26 -7.80
C GLU A 110 -5.67 3.18 -9.07
N ASP A 111 -5.95 1.98 -9.61
CA ASP A 111 -6.82 1.83 -10.77
C ASP A 111 -8.29 1.95 -10.35
N SER A 112 -8.88 3.11 -10.65
CA SER A 112 -10.29 3.44 -10.35
C SER A 112 -11.32 2.48 -10.98
N ALA A 113 -10.94 1.72 -12.03
CA ALA A 113 -11.80 0.70 -12.61
C ALA A 113 -11.83 -0.59 -11.79
N LEU A 114 -10.82 -0.84 -10.94
CA LEU A 114 -10.72 -2.02 -10.08
C LEU A 114 -11.25 -1.76 -8.68
N ARG A 115 -10.93 -0.58 -8.13
CA ARG A 115 -11.37 -0.14 -6.80
C ARG A 115 -12.03 1.23 -6.92
N THR A 116 -13.27 1.32 -6.48
CA THR A 116 -13.96 2.60 -6.40
C THR A 116 -13.33 3.46 -5.29
N PRO A 117 -12.99 4.75 -5.56
CA PRO A 117 -12.57 5.67 -4.50
C PRO A 117 -13.60 5.70 -3.37
N GLY A 118 -13.15 5.82 -2.12
CA GLY A 118 -14.04 5.69 -0.97
C GLY A 118 -14.42 4.25 -0.61
N SER A 119 -13.81 3.23 -1.23
CA SER A 119 -14.11 1.82 -0.98
C SER A 119 -12.84 0.97 -0.81
N LEU A 120 -12.96 -0.08 0.00
CA LEU A 120 -11.95 -1.13 0.18
C LEU A 120 -12.25 -2.39 -0.65
N ALA A 121 -13.36 -2.39 -1.39
CA ALA A 121 -13.74 -3.49 -2.28
C ALA A 121 -13.06 -3.34 -3.65
N ILE A 122 -12.56 -4.46 -4.16
CA ILE A 122 -11.88 -4.59 -5.43
C ILE A 122 -12.66 -5.59 -6.28
N ARG A 123 -13.01 -5.21 -7.50
CA ARG A 123 -13.66 -6.11 -8.46
C ARG A 123 -12.71 -6.43 -9.60
N LEU A 124 -12.53 -7.72 -9.84
CA LEU A 124 -11.70 -8.23 -10.94
C LEU A 124 -12.57 -9.06 -11.88
N THR A 125 -12.47 -8.76 -13.17
CA THR A 125 -12.93 -9.64 -14.25
C THR A 125 -11.74 -10.29 -14.96
N ALA A 126 -12.01 -11.21 -15.89
CA ALA A 126 -10.98 -11.82 -16.72
C ALA A 126 -10.24 -10.76 -17.55
N HIS A 127 -10.97 -9.78 -18.08
CA HIS A 127 -10.41 -8.65 -18.80
C HIS A 127 -9.51 -7.78 -17.91
N ASP A 128 -9.91 -7.52 -16.66
CA ASP A 128 -9.10 -6.77 -15.71
C ASP A 128 -7.82 -7.52 -15.33
N THR A 129 -7.91 -8.84 -15.15
CA THR A 129 -6.75 -9.70 -14.88
C THR A 129 -5.74 -9.66 -16.03
N GLN A 130 -6.22 -9.67 -17.28
CA GLN A 130 -5.39 -9.49 -18.47
C GLN A 130 -4.74 -8.10 -18.53
N ARG A 131 -5.50 -7.05 -18.19
CA ARG A 131 -4.98 -5.68 -18.11
C ARG A 131 -3.87 -5.58 -17.07
N LEU A 132 -4.08 -6.16 -15.88
CA LEU A 132 -3.09 -6.22 -14.81
C LEU A 132 -1.85 -7.01 -15.20
N ALA A 133 -2.01 -8.15 -15.88
CA ALA A 133 -0.89 -8.95 -16.38
C ALA A 133 0.04 -8.11 -17.28
N ARG A 134 -0.54 -7.31 -18.19
CA ARG A 134 0.23 -6.39 -19.04
C ARG A 134 0.89 -5.27 -18.26
N ALA A 135 0.18 -4.65 -17.32
CA ALA A 135 0.69 -3.55 -16.51
C ALA A 135 1.85 -3.97 -15.58
N VAL A 136 1.79 -5.19 -15.06
CA VAL A 136 2.79 -5.75 -14.14
C VAL A 136 3.90 -6.51 -14.89
N HIS A 137 3.83 -6.59 -16.23
CA HIS A 137 4.73 -7.39 -17.07
C HIS A 137 4.82 -8.87 -16.64
N ALA A 138 3.68 -9.44 -16.23
CA ALA A 138 3.56 -10.82 -15.79
C ALA A 138 2.59 -11.62 -16.68
N ARG A 139 2.66 -12.95 -16.60
CA ARG A 139 1.62 -13.83 -17.17
C ARG A 139 0.40 -13.85 -16.25
N GLU A 140 -0.78 -14.13 -16.79
CA GLU A 140 -2.02 -14.25 -16.00
C GLU A 140 -1.87 -15.21 -14.81
N ILE A 141 -1.22 -16.37 -15.03
CA ILE A 141 -0.95 -17.33 -13.94
C ILE A 141 -0.11 -16.70 -12.83
N GLY A 142 0.84 -15.83 -13.18
CA GLY A 142 1.65 -15.08 -12.21
C GLY A 142 0.80 -14.10 -11.40
N ILE A 143 -0.14 -13.40 -12.05
CA ILE A 143 -1.09 -12.52 -11.35
C ILE A 143 -1.93 -13.33 -10.36
N ARG A 144 -2.49 -14.47 -10.79
CA ARG A 144 -3.29 -15.35 -9.93
C ARG A 144 -2.47 -15.85 -8.73
N THR A 145 -1.22 -16.27 -8.94
CA THR A 145 -0.33 -16.69 -7.85
C THR A 145 -0.07 -15.55 -6.87
N ILE A 146 0.15 -14.32 -7.34
CA ILE A 146 0.37 -13.17 -6.46
C ILE A 146 -0.91 -12.85 -5.68
N LEU A 147 -2.07 -12.82 -6.33
CA LEU A 147 -3.36 -12.58 -5.65
C LEU A 147 -3.64 -13.66 -4.61
N HIS A 148 -3.44 -14.93 -4.95
CA HIS A 148 -3.55 -16.05 -4.02
C HIS A 148 -2.60 -15.87 -2.83
N THR A 149 -1.35 -15.46 -3.08
CA THR A 149 -0.38 -15.19 -2.00
C THR A 149 -0.85 -14.07 -1.08
N LEU A 150 -1.40 -12.97 -1.62
CA LEU A 150 -1.97 -11.89 -0.82
C LEU A 150 -3.17 -12.38 0.00
N VAL A 151 -4.02 -13.24 -0.56
CA VAL A 151 -5.15 -13.83 0.16
C VAL A 151 -4.68 -14.75 1.29
N THR A 152 -3.78 -15.70 1.01
CA THR A 152 -3.28 -16.64 2.03
C THR A 152 -2.46 -15.96 3.13
N SER A 153 -1.86 -14.80 2.83
CA SER A 153 -1.14 -13.98 3.81
C SER A 153 -2.08 -13.07 4.61
N GLY A 154 -3.39 -13.12 4.37
CA GLY A 154 -4.37 -12.26 5.03
C GLY A 154 -4.25 -10.78 4.66
N LEU A 155 -3.60 -10.47 3.52
CA LEU A 155 -3.53 -9.12 2.98
C LEU A 155 -4.70 -8.82 2.05
N LEU A 156 -5.39 -9.83 1.53
CA LEU A 156 -6.68 -9.69 0.84
C LEU A 156 -7.66 -10.72 1.37
N THR A 157 -8.95 -10.41 1.29
CA THR A 157 -10.02 -11.37 1.56
C THR A 157 -10.83 -11.58 0.29
N VAL A 158 -11.20 -12.82 0.00
CA VAL A 158 -12.14 -13.13 -1.08
C VAL A 158 -13.56 -13.03 -0.52
N GLU A 159 -14.37 -12.13 -1.05
CA GLU A 159 -15.79 -12.01 -0.69
C GLU A 159 -16.66 -12.93 -1.55
N ASP A 160 -16.35 -12.99 -2.85
CA ASP A 160 -17.09 -13.79 -3.84
C ASP A 160 -16.16 -14.11 -5.02
N GLY A 161 -16.34 -15.27 -5.65
CA GLY A 161 -15.40 -15.77 -6.64
C GLY A 161 -15.78 -17.08 -7.29
N ASP A 162 -15.40 -17.23 -8.56
CA ASP A 162 -15.41 -18.53 -9.24
C ASP A 162 -14.12 -19.32 -8.96
N ALA A 163 -14.10 -20.62 -9.26
CA ALA A 163 -12.90 -21.45 -9.07
C ALA A 163 -11.79 -21.11 -10.09
N ASP A 164 -12.18 -20.62 -11.27
CA ASP A 164 -11.31 -20.50 -12.45
C ASP A 164 -10.61 -19.13 -12.58
N TRP A 165 -10.80 -18.29 -11.58
CA TRP A 165 -10.27 -16.95 -11.54
C TRP A 165 -10.71 -16.01 -12.66
N THR A 166 -11.97 -16.10 -13.09
CA THR A 166 -12.55 -15.22 -14.11
C THR A 166 -13.26 -14.01 -13.51
N THR A 167 -13.88 -14.13 -12.33
CA THR A 167 -14.53 -12.99 -11.67
C THR A 167 -14.38 -13.09 -10.16
N TYR A 168 -13.82 -12.06 -9.54
CA TYR A 168 -13.75 -11.96 -8.08
C TYR A 168 -14.19 -10.62 -7.53
N ARG A 169 -14.69 -10.70 -6.31
CA ARG A 169 -14.73 -9.59 -5.38
C ARG A 169 -13.72 -9.87 -4.27
N LEU A 170 -12.70 -9.03 -4.24
CA LEU A 170 -11.68 -9.02 -3.21
C LEU A 170 -11.90 -7.82 -2.30
N ARG A 171 -11.35 -7.88 -1.10
CA ARG A 171 -11.43 -6.81 -0.13
C ARG A 171 -10.11 -6.61 0.59
N ILE A 172 -9.75 -5.35 0.80
CA ILE A 172 -8.69 -4.97 1.74
C ILE A 172 -9.23 -5.22 3.16
N PRO A 173 -8.59 -6.10 3.97
CA PRO A 173 -9.10 -6.50 5.28
C PRO A 173 -9.18 -5.31 6.25
N THR A 174 -10.27 -5.23 7.00
CA THR A 174 -10.52 -4.19 8.02
C THR A 174 -10.18 -4.63 9.44
N ASP A 175 -9.81 -5.90 9.60
CA ASP A 175 -9.76 -6.55 10.89
C ASP A 175 -8.36 -6.35 11.48
N ALA A 176 -8.28 -5.83 12.70
CA ALA A 176 -7.00 -5.54 13.36
C ALA A 176 -6.11 -6.79 13.53
N SER A 177 -6.70 -7.98 13.50
CA SER A 177 -6.00 -9.27 13.62
C SER A 177 -5.10 -9.60 12.43
N THR A 178 -5.36 -9.04 11.25
CA THR A 178 -4.58 -9.30 10.03
C THR A 178 -3.44 -8.30 9.82
N CYS A 179 -3.47 -7.15 10.50
CA CYS A 179 -2.40 -6.15 10.46
C CYS A 179 -1.31 -6.43 11.51
N GLN A 180 -0.68 -7.61 11.46
CA GLN A 180 0.39 -8.01 12.40
C GLN A 180 1.73 -7.27 12.18
N VAL A 181 1.85 -6.42 11.16
CA VAL A 181 3.09 -5.66 10.86
C VAL A 181 3.30 -4.46 11.81
N CYS A 182 2.39 -4.25 12.78
CA CYS A 182 2.44 -3.11 13.70
C CYS A 182 2.88 -3.47 15.14
N ARG A 183 3.54 -4.61 15.36
CA ARG A 183 4.15 -4.95 16.66
C ARG A 183 5.66 -4.84 16.63
#